data_AF-A0A9P4TR74-F1
#
_entry.id   AF-A0A9P4TR74-F1
#
_cell.length_a   1.000
_cell.length_b   1.000
_cell.length_c   1.000
_cell.angle_alpha   90.00
_cell.angle_beta   90.00
_cell.angle_gamma   90.00
#
_symmetry.space_group_name_H-M   'P 1'
#
loop_
_entity.id
_entity.type
_entity.pdbx_description
1 polymer ?
#
loop_
_entity_poly.entity_id
_entity_poly.type
_entity_poly.pdbx_seq_one_letter_code
_entity_poly.pdbx_strand_id
1 'polypeptide(L)'
;MADGVGRGDGDETDSEAETRQEEQSEREERLDQAVLDAAVSLIRQRLDRRAFDSAIVSFAAVRAWDPAAGTWVKVGNYTPYLSHLIYGCQLLALLYCLRIPAVAADEQPLTDYLVRFRDQWLLNDTPRPVAELLGTRLLGFEIARNTVNQAQVRWHADGETIAYGDVQLQMGQLRGLVRHELDTAQELFARDLCFGLKGVPECPLEALVDN
;
A
#
# COMPACT_ATOMS: atom_id res chain seq x y z
N MET A 1 35.80 -48.35 45.67
CA MET A 1 36.24 -47.61 44.47
C MET A 1 34.98 -47.25 43.73
N ALA A 2 34.52 -46.01 43.92
CA ALA A 2 33.28 -45.47 43.39
C ALA A 2 33.52 -44.84 42.02
N ASP A 3 32.47 -44.89 41.20
CA ASP A 3 31.95 -43.87 40.28
C ASP A 3 32.95 -43.02 39.47
N GLY A 4 32.74 -42.79 38.19
CA GLY A 4 31.53 -42.89 37.42
C GLY A 4 31.80 -42.19 36.10
N VAL A 5 31.27 -42.79 35.04
CA VAL A 5 31.23 -42.26 33.68
C VAL A 5 30.48 -40.93 33.69
N GLY A 6 31.04 -39.91 33.04
CA GLY A 6 30.32 -38.65 32.83
C GLY A 6 31.18 -37.58 32.18
N ARG A 7 31.13 -37.50 30.85
CA ARG A 7 31.25 -36.27 30.03
C ARG A 7 31.26 -36.65 28.54
N GLY A 8 30.10 -36.48 27.89
CA GLY A 8 29.92 -36.71 26.44
C GLY A 8 28.62 -36.10 25.88
N ASP A 9 27.56 -35.97 26.68
CA ASP A 9 26.21 -35.59 26.19
C ASP A 9 25.97 -34.10 25.86
N GLY A 10 26.97 -33.22 26.01
CA GLY A 10 26.76 -31.77 25.87
C GLY A 10 26.94 -31.21 24.45
N ASP A 11 27.66 -31.91 23.58
CA ASP A 11 28.11 -31.40 22.26
C ASP A 11 27.19 -31.87 21.12
N GLU A 12 26.62 -33.09 21.25
CA GLU A 12 25.67 -33.65 20.26
C GLU A 12 24.32 -32.91 20.28
N THR A 13 23.87 -32.43 21.44
CA THR A 13 22.58 -31.73 21.57
C THR A 13 22.56 -30.34 20.96
N ASP A 14 23.70 -29.64 20.93
CA ASP A 14 23.82 -28.31 20.32
C ASP A 14 23.89 -28.43 18.79
N SER A 15 24.65 -29.42 18.28
CA SER A 15 24.71 -29.72 16.84
C SER A 15 23.35 -30.16 16.27
N GLU A 16 22.58 -30.97 16.99
CA GLU A 16 21.22 -31.35 16.57
C GLU A 16 20.22 -30.18 16.62
N ALA A 17 20.41 -29.22 17.52
CA ALA A 17 19.57 -28.04 17.62
C ALA A 17 19.86 -27.04 16.49
N GLU A 18 21.14 -26.81 16.19
CA GLU A 18 21.60 -26.02 15.05
C GLU A 18 21.11 -26.60 13.73
N THR A 19 21.26 -27.92 13.53
CA THR A 19 20.79 -28.61 12.31
C THR A 19 19.28 -28.46 12.13
N ARG A 20 18.48 -28.62 13.21
CA ARG A 20 17.02 -28.43 13.16
C ARG A 20 16.62 -26.99 12.85
N GLN A 21 17.39 -26.02 13.33
CA GLN A 21 17.14 -24.60 13.08
C GLN A 21 17.48 -24.22 11.64
N GLU A 22 18.58 -24.76 11.09
CA GLU A 22 18.94 -24.63 9.68
C GLU A 22 17.87 -25.24 8.77
N GLU A 23 17.44 -26.49 9.04
CA GLU A 23 16.37 -27.16 8.29
C GLU A 23 15.04 -26.38 8.32
N GLN A 24 14.71 -25.78 9.47
CA GLN A 24 13.52 -24.94 9.59
C GLN A 24 13.65 -23.67 8.75
N SER A 25 14.81 -22.99 8.80
CA SER A 25 15.05 -21.77 8.03
C SER A 25 14.99 -22.04 6.52
N GLU A 26 15.57 -23.14 6.04
CA GLU A 26 15.50 -23.54 4.63
C GLU A 26 14.07 -23.84 4.19
N ARG A 27 13.28 -24.48 5.07
CA ARG A 27 11.88 -24.78 4.79
C ARG A 27 11.04 -23.51 4.69
N GLU A 28 11.29 -22.54 5.56
CA GLU A 28 10.63 -21.23 5.52
C GLU A 28 10.97 -20.47 4.23
N GLU A 29 12.25 -20.43 3.85
CA GLU A 29 12.67 -19.77 2.60
C GLU A 29 12.05 -20.41 1.35
N ARG A 30 11.97 -21.75 1.32
CA ARG A 30 11.29 -22.48 0.24
C ARG A 30 9.80 -22.18 0.18
N LEU A 31 9.14 -22.05 1.32
CA LEU A 31 7.72 -21.69 1.38
C LEU A 31 7.51 -20.26 0.87
N ASP A 32 8.32 -19.31 1.33
CA ASP A 32 8.27 -17.92 0.90
C ASP A 32 8.46 -17.78 -0.61
N GLN A 33 9.40 -18.54 -1.19
CA GLN A 33 9.62 -18.55 -2.63
C GLN A 33 8.41 -19.13 -3.38
N ALA A 34 7.84 -20.24 -2.89
CA ALA A 34 6.66 -20.84 -3.50
C ALA A 34 5.43 -19.92 -3.44
N VAL A 35 5.25 -19.20 -2.33
CA VAL A 35 4.17 -18.21 -2.16
C VAL A 35 4.36 -17.03 -3.12
N LEU A 36 5.59 -16.54 -3.26
CA LEU A 36 5.91 -15.47 -4.21
C LEU A 36 5.63 -15.91 -5.65
N ASP A 37 6.08 -17.11 -6.04
CA ASP A 37 5.86 -17.65 -7.38
C ASP A 37 4.37 -17.81 -7.68
N ALA A 38 3.60 -18.31 -6.72
CA ALA A 38 2.15 -18.40 -6.83
C ALA A 38 1.52 -17.02 -6.98
N ALA A 39 1.89 -16.03 -6.17
CA ALA A 39 1.35 -14.68 -6.24
C ALA A 39 1.69 -13.98 -7.57
N VAL A 40 2.94 -14.13 -8.04
CA VAL A 40 3.41 -13.59 -9.32
C VAL A 40 2.75 -14.29 -10.51
N SER A 41 2.39 -15.57 -10.39
CA SER A 41 1.64 -16.27 -11.44
C SER A 41 0.28 -15.63 -11.72
N LEU A 42 -0.37 -15.06 -10.69
CA LEU A 42 -1.64 -14.34 -10.85
C LEU A 42 -1.45 -13.04 -11.64
N ILE A 43 -0.31 -12.37 -11.48
CA ILE A 43 0.07 -11.17 -12.26
C ILE A 43 0.39 -11.57 -13.70
N ARG A 44 1.08 -12.70 -13.88
CA ARG A 44 1.58 -13.20 -15.17
C ARG A 44 0.53 -13.96 -16.00
N GLN A 45 -0.75 -13.76 -15.73
CA GLN A 45 -1.81 -14.38 -16.52
C GLN A 45 -1.95 -13.71 -17.90
N ARG A 46 -2.24 -14.49 -18.94
CA ARG A 46 -2.70 -13.99 -20.25
C ARG A 46 -4.21 -13.83 -20.21
N LEU A 47 -4.71 -12.68 -20.65
CA LEU A 47 -6.15 -12.45 -20.83
C LEU A 47 -6.49 -12.45 -22.31
N ASP A 48 -6.49 -13.63 -22.92
CA ASP A 48 -6.73 -13.76 -24.37
C ASP A 48 -8.24 -13.73 -24.74
N ARG A 49 -9.16 -13.81 -23.76
CA ARG A 49 -10.62 -13.90 -24.01
C ARG A 49 -11.47 -12.97 -23.13
N ARG A 50 -11.39 -13.09 -21.80
CA ARG A 50 -12.19 -12.29 -20.85
C ARG A 50 -11.31 -11.76 -19.73
N ALA A 51 -11.48 -10.48 -19.39
CA ALA A 51 -10.74 -9.86 -18.29
C ALA A 51 -10.96 -10.57 -16.94
N PHE A 52 -12.20 -11.03 -16.70
CA PHE A 52 -12.60 -11.73 -15.47
C PHE A 52 -12.11 -13.18 -15.35
N ASP A 53 -11.44 -13.71 -16.39
CA ASP A 53 -10.71 -14.97 -16.24
C ASP A 53 -9.52 -14.79 -15.28
N SER A 54 -9.09 -13.54 -15.03
CA SER A 54 -8.12 -13.23 -13.99
C SER A 54 -8.74 -13.19 -12.61
N ALA A 55 -8.15 -13.96 -11.69
CA ALA A 55 -8.51 -13.94 -10.28
C ALA A 55 -8.34 -12.54 -9.66
N ILE A 56 -7.29 -11.80 -10.04
CA ILE A 56 -7.03 -10.45 -9.52
C ILE A 56 -8.08 -9.46 -10.03
N VAL A 57 -8.41 -9.52 -11.33
CA VAL A 57 -9.42 -8.63 -11.92
C VAL A 57 -10.80 -8.94 -11.34
N SER A 58 -11.16 -10.21 -11.22
CA SER A 58 -12.41 -10.66 -10.59
C SER A 58 -12.49 -10.25 -9.12
N PHE A 59 -11.41 -10.40 -8.37
CA PHE A 59 -11.33 -9.92 -6.98
C PHE A 59 -11.55 -8.41 -6.89
N ALA A 60 -10.88 -7.63 -7.75
CA ALA A 60 -11.06 -6.18 -7.79
C ALA A 60 -12.52 -5.81 -8.07
N ALA A 61 -13.15 -6.47 -9.04
CA ALA A 61 -14.56 -6.24 -9.38
C ALA A 61 -15.53 -6.52 -8.22
N VAL A 62 -15.33 -7.63 -7.50
CA VAL A 62 -16.13 -7.95 -6.30
C VAL A 62 -15.96 -6.88 -5.22
N ARG A 63 -14.75 -6.32 -5.08
CA ARG A 63 -14.45 -5.26 -4.12
C ARG A 63 -15.09 -3.91 -4.45
N ALA A 64 -15.64 -3.74 -5.65
CA ALA A 64 -16.46 -2.58 -5.98
C ALA A 64 -17.88 -2.64 -5.37
N TRP A 65 -18.30 -3.78 -4.82
CA TRP A 65 -19.58 -3.92 -4.14
C TRP A 65 -19.45 -3.69 -2.64
N ASP A 66 -20.32 -2.83 -2.09
CA ASP A 66 -20.47 -2.64 -0.65
C ASP A 66 -21.67 -3.47 -0.14
N PRO A 67 -21.42 -4.59 0.56
CA PRO A 67 -22.49 -5.43 1.08
C PRO A 67 -23.26 -4.79 2.24
N ALA A 68 -22.66 -3.86 2.99
CA ALA A 68 -23.31 -3.22 4.12
C ALA A 68 -24.32 -2.15 3.65
N ALA A 69 -23.95 -1.39 2.61
CA ALA A 69 -24.82 -0.40 1.99
C ALA A 69 -25.75 -1.01 0.91
N GLY A 70 -25.50 -2.24 0.47
CA GLY A 70 -26.27 -2.91 -0.58
C GLY A 70 -26.16 -2.20 -1.94
N THR A 71 -25.03 -1.58 -2.22
CA THR A 71 -24.82 -0.77 -3.43
C THR A 71 -23.36 -0.80 -3.90
N TRP A 72 -23.10 -0.23 -5.08
CA TRP A 72 -21.75 -0.09 -5.61
C TRP A 72 -21.00 1.06 -4.92
N VAL A 73 -19.71 0.85 -4.68
CA VAL A 73 -18.81 1.87 -4.13
C VAL A 73 -18.72 3.05 -5.10
N LYS A 74 -18.76 4.28 -4.58
CA LYS A 74 -18.55 5.49 -5.39
C LYS A 74 -17.20 5.43 -6.08
N VAL A 75 -17.12 5.89 -7.33
CA VAL A 75 -15.90 5.84 -8.14
C VAL A 75 -14.70 6.48 -7.42
N GLY A 76 -14.90 7.62 -6.74
CA GLY A 76 -13.86 8.29 -5.95
C GLY A 76 -13.31 7.47 -4.77
N ASN A 77 -14.07 6.50 -4.28
CA ASN A 77 -13.66 5.59 -3.20
C ASN A 77 -13.08 4.28 -3.73
N TYR A 78 -13.35 3.94 -5.00
CA TYR A 78 -12.84 2.71 -5.63
C TYR A 78 -11.48 2.91 -6.31
N THR A 79 -11.20 4.09 -6.88
CA THR A 79 -9.89 4.35 -7.52
C THR A 79 -8.69 4.29 -6.56
N PRO A 80 -8.77 4.72 -5.28
CA PRO A 80 -7.69 4.53 -4.32
C PRO A 80 -7.43 3.04 -4.03
N TYR A 81 -8.50 2.23 -3.94
CA TYR A 81 -8.38 0.78 -3.77
C TYR A 81 -7.63 0.13 -4.95
N LEU A 82 -7.98 0.49 -6.19
CA LEU A 82 -7.25 0.00 -7.37
C LEU A 82 -5.78 0.42 -7.32
N SER A 83 -5.46 1.64 -6.89
CA SER A 83 -4.07 2.09 -6.73
C SER A 83 -3.28 1.24 -5.74
N HIS A 84 -3.86 0.90 -4.58
CA HIS A 84 -3.22 0.01 -3.62
C HIS A 84 -2.98 -1.38 -4.19
N LEU A 85 -3.96 -1.94 -4.92
CA LEU A 85 -3.83 -3.26 -5.53
C LEU A 85 -2.74 -3.29 -6.62
N ILE A 86 -2.69 -2.27 -7.48
CA ILE A 86 -1.65 -2.12 -8.51
C ILE A 86 -0.27 -1.98 -7.86
N TYR A 87 -0.16 -1.17 -6.80
CA TYR A 87 1.08 -1.01 -6.06
C TYR A 87 1.54 -2.33 -5.42
N GLY A 88 0.61 -3.12 -4.86
CA GLY A 88 0.91 -4.46 -4.37
C GLY A 88 1.47 -5.38 -5.46
N CYS A 89 0.92 -5.33 -6.67
CA CYS A 89 1.46 -6.07 -7.82
C CYS A 89 2.88 -5.61 -8.19
N GLN A 90 3.14 -4.31 -8.13
CA GLN A 90 4.48 -3.74 -8.40
C GLN A 90 5.50 -4.16 -7.33
N LEU A 91 5.12 -4.21 -6.05
CA LEU A 91 5.97 -4.69 -4.98
C LEU A 91 6.30 -6.18 -5.13
N LEU A 92 5.30 -7.01 -5.49
CA LEU A 92 5.53 -8.43 -5.76
C LEU A 92 6.46 -8.63 -6.96
N ALA A 93 6.31 -7.83 -8.01
CA ALA A 93 7.21 -7.86 -9.16
C ALA A 93 8.65 -7.48 -8.76
N LEU A 94 8.81 -6.44 -7.92
CA LEU A 94 10.11 -6.04 -7.40
C LEU A 94 10.77 -7.15 -6.58
N LEU A 95 10.04 -7.70 -5.61
CA LEU A 95 10.52 -8.80 -4.76
C LEU A 95 10.89 -10.03 -5.60
N TYR A 96 10.09 -10.35 -6.61
CA TYR A 96 10.36 -11.43 -7.55
C TYR A 96 11.67 -11.21 -8.32
N CYS A 97 11.86 -10.01 -8.89
CA CYS A 97 13.09 -9.69 -9.61
C CYS A 97 14.33 -9.69 -8.71
N LEU A 98 14.21 -9.26 -7.45
CA LEU A 98 15.29 -9.31 -6.45
C LEU A 98 15.72 -10.75 -6.12
N ARG A 99 14.80 -11.71 -6.16
CA ARG A 99 15.08 -13.13 -5.89
C ARG A 99 15.56 -13.93 -7.10
N ILE A 100 15.74 -13.28 -8.26
CA ILE A 100 16.35 -13.95 -9.42
C ILE A 100 17.82 -14.23 -9.10
N PRO A 101 18.33 -15.47 -9.26
CA PRO A 101 19.69 -15.83 -8.84
C PRO A 101 20.78 -14.93 -9.42
N ALA A 102 20.69 -14.55 -10.69
CA ALA A 102 21.64 -13.64 -11.34
C ALA A 102 21.62 -12.21 -10.76
N VAL A 103 20.49 -11.78 -10.21
CA VAL A 103 20.37 -10.49 -9.51
C VAL A 103 20.87 -10.62 -8.07
N ALA A 104 20.50 -11.71 -7.39
CA ALA A 104 20.94 -11.99 -6.03
C ALA A 104 22.47 -12.20 -5.92
N ALA A 105 23.09 -12.73 -6.98
CA ALA A 105 24.54 -12.89 -7.10
C ALA A 105 25.27 -11.65 -7.67
N ASP A 106 24.55 -10.55 -7.90
CA ASP A 106 25.07 -9.30 -8.49
C ASP A 106 25.75 -9.47 -9.87
N GLU A 107 25.36 -10.51 -10.62
CA GLU A 107 25.88 -10.79 -11.96
C GLU A 107 25.20 -9.92 -13.03
N GLN A 108 23.96 -9.49 -12.77
CA GLN A 108 23.18 -8.66 -13.67
C GLN A 108 22.39 -7.58 -12.92
N PRO A 109 22.24 -6.39 -13.49
CA PRO A 109 21.54 -5.30 -12.83
C PRO A 109 20.05 -5.60 -12.70
N LEU A 110 19.50 -5.39 -11.50
CA LEU A 110 18.08 -5.52 -11.21
C LEU A 110 17.18 -4.76 -12.21
N THR A 111 17.64 -3.60 -12.68
CA THR A 111 16.90 -2.76 -13.62
C THR A 111 16.53 -3.49 -14.91
N ASP A 112 17.40 -4.36 -15.42
CA ASP A 112 17.14 -5.06 -16.68
C ASP A 112 16.00 -6.06 -16.53
N TYR A 113 15.95 -6.78 -15.41
CA TYR A 113 14.86 -7.69 -15.09
C TYR A 113 13.56 -6.95 -14.80
N LEU A 114 13.62 -5.82 -14.07
CA LEU A 114 12.45 -5.01 -13.79
C LEU A 114 11.84 -4.41 -15.05
N VAL A 115 12.66 -3.87 -15.96
CA VAL A 115 12.17 -3.32 -17.24
C VAL A 115 11.51 -4.42 -18.07
N ARG A 116 12.15 -5.59 -18.20
CA ARG A 116 11.55 -6.74 -18.91
C ARG A 116 10.24 -7.20 -18.28
N PHE A 117 10.18 -7.29 -16.95
CA PHE A 117 8.97 -7.69 -16.26
C PHE A 117 7.86 -6.67 -16.44
N ARG A 118 8.17 -5.38 -16.27
CA ARG A 118 7.25 -4.26 -16.48
C ARG A 118 6.65 -4.31 -17.88
N ASP A 119 7.49 -4.41 -18.90
CA ASP A 119 7.08 -4.34 -20.31
C ASP A 119 6.18 -5.51 -20.71
N GLN A 120 6.38 -6.68 -20.10
CA GLN A 120 5.58 -7.86 -20.42
C GLN A 120 4.27 -7.96 -19.64
N TRP A 121 4.24 -7.43 -18.40
CA TRP A 121 3.21 -7.78 -17.42
C TRP A 121 2.51 -6.61 -16.74
N LEU A 122 3.12 -5.41 -16.72
CA LEU A 122 2.60 -4.27 -15.94
C LEU A 122 2.15 -3.07 -16.78
N LEU A 123 2.51 -3.00 -18.07
CA LEU A 123 2.12 -1.90 -18.96
C LEU A 123 0.67 -2.01 -19.46
N ASN A 124 0.05 -0.86 -19.71
CA ASN A 124 -1.35 -0.70 -20.12
C ASN A 124 -1.70 -1.19 -21.53
N ASP A 125 -0.70 -1.42 -22.37
CA ASP A 125 -0.85 -1.84 -23.76
C ASP A 125 -0.81 -3.36 -23.93
N THR A 126 -0.84 -4.10 -22.82
CA THR A 126 -0.76 -5.56 -22.80
C THR A 126 -2.08 -6.19 -22.35
N PRO A 127 -2.51 -7.35 -22.90
CA PRO A 127 -3.71 -8.06 -22.46
C PRO A 127 -3.46 -8.82 -21.14
N ARG A 128 -3.18 -8.06 -20.07
CA ARG A 128 -2.70 -8.55 -18.77
C ARG A 128 -3.56 -8.04 -17.61
N PRO A 129 -3.62 -8.77 -16.48
CA PRO A 129 -4.42 -8.35 -15.32
C PRO A 129 -4.13 -6.93 -14.84
N VAL A 130 -2.85 -6.55 -14.74
CA VAL A 130 -2.49 -5.21 -14.24
C VAL A 130 -2.88 -4.11 -15.22
N ALA A 131 -2.84 -4.37 -16.53
CA ALA A 131 -3.32 -3.44 -17.55
C ALA A 131 -4.83 -3.18 -17.41
N GLU A 132 -5.63 -4.23 -17.17
CA GLU A 132 -7.07 -4.10 -16.91
C GLU A 132 -7.36 -3.27 -15.66
N LEU A 133 -6.62 -3.51 -14.56
CA LEU A 133 -6.76 -2.73 -13.33
C LEU A 133 -6.41 -1.25 -13.56
N LEU A 134 -5.33 -0.98 -14.29
CA LEU A 134 -4.89 0.36 -14.63
C LEU A 134 -5.88 1.07 -15.55
N GLY A 135 -6.41 0.39 -16.57
CA GLY A 135 -7.45 0.90 -17.45
C GLY A 135 -8.73 1.26 -16.68
N THR A 136 -9.16 0.37 -15.79
CA THR A 136 -10.31 0.61 -14.90
C THR A 136 -10.07 1.84 -14.00
N ARG A 137 -8.86 1.97 -13.45
CA ARG A 137 -8.49 3.12 -12.61
C ARG A 137 -8.50 4.43 -13.41
N LEU A 138 -7.94 4.43 -14.61
CA LEU A 138 -7.91 5.61 -15.49
C LEU A 138 -9.32 6.04 -15.88
N LEU A 139 -10.19 5.09 -16.21
CA LEU A 139 -11.61 5.36 -16.43
C LEU A 139 -12.26 5.98 -15.19
N GLY A 140 -11.97 5.44 -14.00
CA GLY A 140 -12.48 5.99 -12.75
C GLY A 140 -12.03 7.43 -12.50
N PHE A 141 -10.79 7.78 -12.81
CA PHE A 141 -10.30 9.16 -12.73
C PHE A 141 -11.00 10.09 -13.73
N GLU A 142 -11.24 9.62 -14.96
CA GLU A 142 -11.94 10.40 -15.97
C GLU A 142 -13.40 10.67 -15.56
N ILE A 143 -14.08 9.65 -15.03
CA ILE A 143 -15.42 9.81 -14.46
C ILE A 143 -15.36 10.83 -13.32
N ALA A 144 -14.45 10.67 -12.35
CA ALA A 144 -14.34 11.58 -11.21
C ALA A 144 -14.07 13.04 -11.61
N ARG A 145 -13.33 13.27 -12.71
CA ARG A 145 -13.06 14.60 -13.25
C ARG A 145 -14.28 15.24 -13.90
N ASN A 146 -15.10 14.44 -14.58
CA ASN A 146 -16.22 14.93 -15.40
C ASN A 146 -17.58 14.85 -14.70
N THR A 147 -17.69 14.11 -13.59
CA THR A 147 -18.87 14.11 -12.75
C THR A 147 -18.72 15.14 -11.64
N VAL A 148 -19.72 16.01 -11.49
CA VAL A 148 -19.86 16.83 -10.29
C VAL A 148 -20.03 15.87 -9.12
N ASN A 149 -18.97 15.67 -8.32
CA ASN A 149 -19.08 14.93 -7.07
C ASN A 149 -20.24 15.55 -6.29
N GLN A 150 -21.23 14.73 -5.88
CA GLN A 150 -22.21 15.16 -4.88
C GLN A 150 -21.41 15.80 -3.75
N ALA A 151 -21.71 17.07 -3.46
CA ALA A 151 -20.88 17.94 -2.64
C ALA A 151 -20.28 17.14 -1.47
N GLN A 152 -18.96 16.94 -1.49
CA GLN A 152 -18.27 16.19 -0.44
C GLN A 152 -18.56 16.82 0.92
N VAL A 153 -18.77 18.14 0.93
CA VAL A 153 -19.23 18.96 2.04
C VAL A 153 -20.68 19.37 1.77
N ARG A 154 -21.62 18.93 2.60
CA ARG A 154 -23.01 19.40 2.58
C ARG A 154 -23.33 20.17 3.85
N TRP A 155 -24.04 21.29 3.71
CA TRP A 155 -24.67 21.96 4.84
C TRP A 155 -26.02 21.31 5.09
N HIS A 156 -26.31 21.01 6.36
CA HIS A 156 -27.68 20.69 6.76
C HIS A 156 -28.51 21.97 6.75
N ALA A 157 -29.84 21.81 6.72
CA ALA A 157 -30.78 22.93 6.67
C ALA A 157 -30.74 23.82 7.93
N ASP A 158 -30.12 23.34 9.02
CA ASP A 158 -29.92 24.08 10.26
C ASP A 158 -28.87 25.20 10.14
N GLY A 159 -28.03 25.17 9.09
CA GLY A 159 -26.92 26.11 8.92
C GLY A 159 -25.78 25.95 9.94
N GLU A 160 -25.88 24.97 10.83
CA GLU A 160 -24.93 24.75 11.93
C GLU A 160 -24.23 23.40 11.83
N THR A 161 -24.72 22.49 10.99
CA THR A 161 -24.09 21.18 10.79
C THR A 161 -23.55 21.05 9.36
N ILE A 162 -22.27 20.73 9.26
CA ILE A 162 -21.61 20.33 8.03
C ILE A 162 -21.46 18.81 8.04
N ALA A 163 -21.74 18.15 6.92
CA ALA A 163 -21.36 16.75 6.73
C ALA A 163 -20.29 16.63 5.65
N TYR A 164 -19.23 15.88 5.97
CA TYR A 164 -18.17 15.50 5.05
C TYR A 164 -18.04 13.98 4.99
N GLY A 165 -18.45 13.37 3.88
CA GLY A 165 -18.58 11.90 3.79
C GLY A 165 -19.54 11.37 4.87
N ASP A 166 -19.03 10.48 5.73
CA ASP A 166 -19.76 9.90 6.86
C ASP A 166 -19.61 10.71 8.16
N VAL A 167 -18.78 11.75 8.15
CA VAL A 167 -18.52 12.60 9.32
C VAL A 167 -19.52 13.75 9.34
N GLN A 168 -20.14 13.98 10.48
CA GLN A 168 -20.97 15.16 10.73
C GLN A 168 -20.32 16.00 11.82
N LEU A 169 -20.15 17.29 11.54
CA LEU A 169 -19.53 18.26 12.44
C LEU A 169 -20.48 19.44 12.62
N GLN A 170 -20.78 19.77 13.87
CA GLN A 170 -21.37 21.07 14.17
C GLN A 170 -20.31 22.17 14.02
N MET A 171 -20.73 23.38 13.67
CA MET A 171 -19.83 24.52 13.49
C MET A 171 -19.03 24.85 14.75
N GLY A 172 -19.58 24.60 15.94
CA GLY A 172 -18.84 24.72 17.20
C GLY A 172 -17.66 23.73 17.27
N GLN A 173 -17.90 22.47 16.87
CA GLN A 173 -16.87 21.42 16.82
C GLN A 173 -15.84 21.72 15.73
N LEU A 174 -16.27 22.19 14.56
CA LEU A 174 -15.37 22.57 13.47
C LEU A 174 -14.44 23.72 13.88
N ARG A 175 -14.98 24.77 14.50
CA ARG A 175 -14.17 25.88 15.02
C ARG A 175 -13.20 25.42 16.11
N GLY A 176 -13.65 24.51 16.98
CA GLY A 176 -12.80 23.89 18.00
C GLY A 176 -11.66 23.09 17.40
N LEU A 177 -11.95 22.27 16.39
CA LEU A 177 -10.97 21.48 15.65
C LEU A 177 -9.92 22.40 15.00
N VAL A 178 -10.35 23.41 14.23
CA VAL A 178 -9.43 24.35 13.57
C VAL A 178 -8.52 25.05 14.58
N ARG A 179 -9.05 25.48 15.74
CA ARG A 179 -8.24 26.08 16.80
C ARG A 179 -7.23 25.08 17.37
N HIS A 180 -7.67 23.88 17.69
CA HIS A 180 -6.80 22.83 18.22
C HIS A 180 -5.66 22.46 17.26
N GLU A 181 -5.96 22.31 15.97
CA GLU A 181 -4.95 22.02 14.94
C GLU A 181 -3.98 23.21 14.78
N LEU A 182 -4.47 24.44 14.87
CA LEU A 182 -3.62 25.64 14.83
C LEU A 182 -2.67 25.68 16.04
N ASP A 183 -3.19 25.47 17.25
CA ASP A 183 -2.40 25.46 18.47
C ASP A 183 -1.34 24.35 18.40
N THR A 184 -1.72 23.15 17.93
CA THR A 184 -0.81 22.02 17.74
C THR A 184 0.27 22.33 16.70
N ALA A 185 -0.09 22.95 15.57
CA ALA A 185 0.87 23.36 14.55
C ALA A 185 1.84 24.42 15.07
N GLN A 186 1.36 25.38 15.87
CA GLN A 186 2.20 26.39 16.53
C GLN A 186 3.16 25.75 17.53
N GLU A 187 2.71 24.77 18.32
CA GLU A 187 3.56 24.02 19.25
C GLU A 187 4.63 23.21 18.52
N LEU A 188 4.26 22.46 17.47
CA LEU A 188 5.19 21.71 16.63
C LEU A 188 6.22 22.65 15.98
N PHE A 189 5.76 23.79 15.47
CA PHE A 189 6.63 24.80 14.88
C PHE A 189 7.63 25.35 15.89
N ALA A 190 7.15 25.79 17.06
CA ALA A 190 8.01 26.37 18.08
C ALA A 190 8.98 25.34 18.69
N ARG A 191 8.48 24.16 19.07
CA ARG A 191 9.24 23.14 19.78
C ARG A 191 10.16 22.34 18.87
N ASP A 192 9.63 21.83 17.76
CA ASP A 192 10.31 20.81 16.96
C ASP A 192 11.03 21.42 15.76
N LEU A 193 10.42 22.40 15.08
CA LEU A 193 11.03 23.06 13.91
C LEU A 193 11.97 24.21 14.29
N CYS A 194 11.59 25.01 15.29
CA CYS A 194 12.40 26.12 15.80
C CYS A 194 13.22 25.75 17.05
N PHE A 195 13.23 24.47 17.46
CA PHE A 195 14.02 23.94 18.57
C PHE A 195 13.85 24.72 19.90
N GLY A 196 12.69 25.35 20.13
CA GLY A 196 12.40 26.15 21.33
C GLY A 196 13.13 27.51 21.40
N LEU A 197 13.66 28.02 20.28
CA LEU A 197 14.35 29.30 20.24
C LEU A 197 13.39 30.47 20.52
N LYS A 198 13.78 31.40 21.40
CA LYS A 198 12.96 32.54 21.85
C LYS A 198 12.88 33.73 20.87
N GLY A 199 13.38 33.59 19.66
CA GLY A 199 13.53 34.67 18.68
C GLY A 199 13.14 34.24 17.27
N VAL A 200 12.02 33.53 17.15
CA VAL A 200 11.49 33.13 15.85
C VAL A 200 11.03 34.39 15.10
N PRO A 201 11.48 34.61 13.85
CA PRO A 201 11.06 35.78 13.08
C PRO A 201 9.54 35.73 12.85
N GLU A 202 8.86 36.81 13.22
CA GLU A 202 7.44 37.00 12.89
C GLU A 202 7.32 37.15 11.38
N CYS A 203 6.64 36.19 10.74
CA CYS A 203 6.29 36.32 9.33
C CYS A 203 4.99 37.14 9.23
N PRO A 204 5.02 38.36 8.69
CA PRO A 204 3.81 39.14 8.48
C PRO A 204 2.97 38.44 7.40
N LEU A 205 1.94 37.70 7.83
CA LEU A 205 1.00 36.99 6.96
C LEU A 205 0.37 37.92 5.91
N GLU A 206 0.18 39.19 6.25
CA GLU A 206 -0.36 40.24 5.38
C GLU A 206 0.55 40.59 4.20
N ALA A 207 1.85 40.28 4.30
CA ALA A 207 2.84 40.53 3.25
C ALA A 207 3.03 39.31 2.32
N LEU A 208 2.44 38.15 2.65
CA LEU A 208 2.43 36.99 1.77
C LEU A 208 1.37 37.20 0.69
N VAL A 209 1.83 37.49 -0.52
CA VAL A 209 0.99 37.52 -1.72
C VAL A 209 1.24 36.22 -2.47
N ASP A 210 0.18 35.47 -2.79
CA ASP A 210 0.29 34.35 -3.72
C ASP A 210 0.72 34.91 -5.10
N ASN A 211 1.80 34.36 -5.65
CA ASN A 211 2.28 34.67 -7.00
C ASN A 211 1.38 34.06 -8.08
#